data_AF-A0A8T5T774-F1
#
_entry.id   AF-A0A8T5T774-F1
#
_cell.length_a   1.000
_cell.length_b   1.000
_cell.length_c   1.000
_cell.angle_alpha   90.00
_cell.angle_beta   90.00
_cell.angle_gamma   90.00
#
_symmetry.space_group_name_H-M   'P 1'
#
loop_
_entity.id
_entity.type
_entity.pdbx_description
1 polymer ?
#
loop_
_entity_poly.entity_id
_entity_poly.type
_entity_poly.pdbx_seq_one_letter_code
_entity_poly.pdbx_strand_id
1 'polypeptide(L)'
;MEKNDYDTQIQVNKLLKKLGIWKNLFSVKINFYVEGWAAYLMEKNIYPRLIVIFKPFDCEYFSIKSFEVSYDAKAREIHSEIYARDLIYGFENLFKELKEVIYGKDVVSSFSTDLIDTNNMDEIR
;
A
#
# COMPACT_ATOMS: atom_id res chain seq x y z
N MET A 1 -18.97 -20.42 14.56
CA MET A 1 -18.23 -19.15 14.45
C MET A 1 -16.78 -19.50 14.70
N GLU A 2 -16.01 -19.72 13.64
CA GLU A 2 -14.63 -20.22 13.76
C GLU A 2 -13.71 -19.11 14.27
N LYS A 3 -12.82 -19.47 15.19
CA LYS A 3 -11.90 -18.56 15.90
C LYS A 3 -11.12 -17.61 14.97
N ASN A 4 -10.83 -18.04 13.74
CA ASN A 4 -10.14 -17.24 12.71
C ASN A 4 -10.91 -15.99 12.25
N ASP A 5 -12.24 -16.00 12.31
CA ASP A 5 -13.06 -14.86 11.89
C ASP A 5 -13.01 -13.72 12.92
N TYR A 6 -13.04 -14.06 14.21
CA TYR A 6 -13.01 -13.09 15.30
C TYR A 6 -11.65 -12.38 15.41
N ASP A 7 -10.54 -13.12 15.35
CA ASP A 7 -9.20 -12.55 15.40
C ASP A 7 -8.91 -11.67 14.17
N THR A 8 -9.40 -12.08 12.99
CA THR A 8 -9.33 -11.27 11.77
C THR A 8 -10.11 -9.97 11.93
N GLN A 9 -11.33 -10.02 12.45
CA GLN A 9 -12.14 -8.82 12.67
C GLN A 9 -11.48 -7.85 13.65
N ILE A 10 -10.83 -8.36 14.71
CA ILE A 10 -10.04 -7.52 15.65
C ILE A 10 -8.90 -6.82 14.91
N GLN A 11 -8.15 -7.56 14.07
CA GLN A 11 -7.03 -7.01 13.30
C GLN A 11 -7.50 -5.91 12.33
N VAL A 12 -8.57 -6.18 11.58
CA VAL A 12 -9.16 -5.21 10.64
C VAL A 12 -9.67 -3.97 11.39
N ASN A 13 -10.37 -4.13 12.52
CA ASN A 13 -10.86 -3.02 13.32
C ASN A 13 -9.70 -2.16 13.88
N LYS A 14 -8.61 -2.81 14.31
CA LYS A 14 -7.39 -2.13 14.76
C LYS A 14 -6.77 -1.30 13.63
N LEU A 15 -6.69 -1.84 12.42
CA LEU A 15 -6.24 -1.10 11.24
C LEU A 15 -7.16 0.09 10.95
N LEU A 16 -8.46 -0.14 10.79
CA LEU A 16 -9.44 0.89 10.44
C LEU A 16 -9.46 2.04 11.46
N LYS A 17 -9.35 1.73 12.76
CA LYS A 17 -9.25 2.76 13.81
C LYS A 17 -8.04 3.67 13.60
N LYS A 18 -6.88 3.12 13.22
CA LYS A 18 -5.68 3.91 12.94
C LYS A 18 -5.83 4.71 11.64
N LEU A 19 -6.38 4.08 10.59
CA LEU A 19 -6.63 4.74 9.30
C LEU A 19 -7.63 5.89 9.41
N GLY A 20 -8.48 5.91 10.43
CA GLY A 20 -9.42 6.99 10.70
C GLY A 20 -8.78 8.39 10.79
N ILE A 21 -7.49 8.48 11.12
CA ILE A 21 -6.73 9.74 11.12
C ILE A 21 -6.59 10.31 9.70
N TRP A 22 -6.55 9.45 8.68
CA TRP A 22 -6.40 9.82 7.27
C TRP A 22 -7.69 9.68 6.46
N LYS A 23 -8.85 9.58 7.11
CA LYS A 23 -10.16 9.39 6.45
C LYS A 23 -10.51 10.47 5.42
N ASN A 24 -9.95 11.67 5.57
CA ASN A 24 -10.17 12.78 4.65
C ASN A 24 -9.28 12.69 3.39
N LEU A 25 -8.14 11.99 3.50
CA LEU A 25 -7.20 11.80 2.40
C LEU A 25 -7.54 10.56 1.57
N PHE A 26 -8.00 9.49 2.23
CA PHE A 26 -8.22 8.20 1.58
C PHE A 26 -9.65 7.68 1.74
N SER A 27 -10.12 7.00 0.71
CA SER A 27 -11.23 6.05 0.78
C SER A 27 -10.66 4.67 1.10
N VAL A 28 -11.25 3.95 2.04
CA VAL A 28 -10.75 2.65 2.48
C VAL A 28 -11.74 1.55 2.12
N LYS A 29 -11.26 0.47 1.50
CA LYS A 29 -12.02 -0.75 1.20
C LYS A 29 -11.27 -1.97 1.73
N ILE A 30 -11.98 -2.88 2.40
CA ILE A 30 -11.43 -4.16 2.86
C ILE A 30 -11.98 -5.28 1.98
N ASN A 31 -11.09 -6.14 1.49
CA ASN A 31 -11.45 -7.38 0.80
C ASN A 31 -10.84 -8.58 1.51
N PHE A 32 -11.57 -9.70 1.51
CA PHE A 32 -11.12 -10.98 2.04
C PHE A 32 -10.85 -11.94 0.89
N TYR A 33 -9.80 -12.74 1.04
CA TYR A 33 -9.31 -13.74 0.09
C TYR A 33 -9.10 -15.06 0.84
N VAL A 34 -8.87 -16.14 0.09
CA VAL A 34 -8.58 -17.45 0.68
C VAL A 34 -7.30 -17.41 1.54
N GLU A 35 -6.31 -16.61 1.13
CA GLU A 35 -4.99 -16.57 1.77
C GLU A 35 -4.86 -15.47 2.84
N GLY A 36 -5.82 -14.55 2.94
CA GLY A 36 -5.72 -13.40 3.84
C GLY A 36 -6.71 -12.29 3.52
N TRP A 37 -6.39 -11.08 3.94
CA TRP A 37 -7.19 -9.89 3.67
C TRP A 37 -6.33 -8.72 3.20
N ALA A 38 -6.93 -7.81 2.44
CA ALA A 38 -6.29 -6.60 1.97
C ALA A 38 -7.11 -5.36 2.30
N ALA A 39 -6.42 -4.29 2.71
CA ALA A 39 -6.96 -2.95 2.79
C ALA A 39 -6.46 -2.11 1.62
N TYR A 40 -7.40 -1.58 0.85
CA TYR A 40 -7.16 -0.68 -0.27
C TYR A 40 -7.44 0.74 0.19
N LEU A 41 -6.43 1.60 0.13
CA LEU A 41 -6.50 3.02 0.46
C LEU A 41 -6.35 3.80 -0.84
N MET A 42 -7.47 4.30 -1.38
CA MET A 42 -7.48 5.12 -2.59
C MET A 42 -7.50 6.60 -2.22
N GLU A 43 -6.52 7.36 -2.70
CA GLU A 43 -6.43 8.80 -2.44
C GLU A 43 -7.63 9.55 -3.07
N LYS A 44 -8.15 10.56 -2.37
CA LYS A 44 -9.30 11.36 -2.80
C LYS A 44 -8.86 12.62 -3.55
N ASN A 45 -8.08 12.46 -4.61
CA ASN A 45 -7.59 13.56 -5.45
C ASN A 45 -7.82 13.24 -6.94
N ILE A 46 -7.33 14.11 -7.84
CA ILE A 46 -7.50 13.98 -9.31
C ILE A 46 -6.52 12.95 -9.92
N TYR A 47 -5.37 12.73 -9.28
CA TYR A 47 -4.34 11.77 -9.68
C TYR A 47 -4.04 10.83 -8.50
N PRO A 48 -4.90 9.81 -8.29
CA PRO A 48 -4.89 9.09 -7.03
C PRO A 48 -3.75 8.12 -6.91
N ARG A 49 -3.20 8.06 -5.70
CA ARG A 49 -2.36 6.94 -5.28
C ARG A 49 -3.26 5.86 -4.69
N LEU A 50 -2.94 4.61 -5.05
CA LEU A 50 -3.53 3.44 -4.43
C LEU A 50 -2.48 2.79 -3.52
N ILE A 51 -2.76 2.75 -2.22
CA ILE A 51 -1.93 2.01 -1.26
C ILE A 51 -2.67 0.73 -0.87
N VAL A 52 -2.01 -0.42 -1.03
CA VAL A 52 -2.54 -1.74 -0.67
C VAL A 52 -1.75 -2.29 0.50
N ILE A 53 -2.45 -2.60 1.58
CA ILE A 53 -1.90 -3.33 2.73
C ILE A 53 -2.44 -4.74 2.66
N PHE A 54 -1.57 -5.76 2.60
CA PHE A 54 -1.99 -7.15 2.62
C PHE A 54 -1.52 -7.86 3.88
N LYS A 55 -2.37 -8.75 4.40
CA LYS A 55 -2.13 -9.55 5.60
C LYS A 55 -2.59 -10.99 5.37
N PRO A 56 -1.66 -11.97 5.28
CA PRO A 56 -2.03 -13.38 5.30
C PRO A 56 -2.64 -13.78 6.65
N PHE A 57 -3.56 -14.76 6.67
CA PHE A 57 -4.24 -15.16 7.92
C PHE A 57 -3.26 -15.71 8.96
N ASP A 58 -2.43 -16.67 8.59
CA ASP A 58 -1.59 -17.45 9.52
C ASP A 58 -0.17 -16.91 9.68
N CYS A 59 0.05 -15.63 9.37
CA CYS A 59 1.36 -14.98 9.43
C CYS A 59 1.33 -13.74 10.32
N GLU A 60 2.47 -13.35 10.90
CA GLU A 60 2.57 -12.15 11.74
C GLU A 60 3.02 -10.88 10.99
N TYR A 61 3.22 -11.00 9.67
CA TYR A 61 3.71 -9.92 8.83
C TYR A 61 2.61 -9.34 7.93
N PHE A 62 2.87 -8.13 7.46
CA PHE A 62 2.11 -7.41 6.45
C PHE A 62 3.00 -7.13 5.24
N SER A 63 2.39 -6.79 4.11
CA SER A 63 3.06 -6.09 3.03
C SER A 63 2.34 -4.78 2.71
N ILE A 64 3.09 -3.81 2.20
CA ILE A 64 2.56 -2.56 1.66
C ILE A 64 3.04 -2.44 0.21
N LYS A 65 2.11 -2.14 -0.69
CA LYS A 65 2.41 -1.70 -2.05
C LYS A 65 1.74 -0.35 -2.30
N SER A 66 2.41 0.52 -3.04
CA SER A 66 1.86 1.81 -3.49
C SER A 66 1.90 1.85 -5.01
N PHE A 67 0.84 2.38 -5.60
CA PHE A 67 0.67 2.48 -7.03
C PHE A 67 0.25 3.90 -7.41
N GLU A 68 0.83 4.40 -8.49
CA GLU A 68 0.26 5.53 -9.22
C GLU A 68 -0.91 5.02 -10.07
N VAL A 69 -2.06 5.69 -9.96
CA VAL A 69 -3.25 5.39 -10.75
C VAL A 69 -3.38 6.43 -11.87
N SER A 70 -3.34 5.95 -13.10
CA SER A 70 -3.52 6.76 -14.32
C SER A 70 -4.58 6.14 -15.23
N TYR A 71 -4.88 6.80 -16.34
CA TYR A 71 -5.84 6.31 -17.32
C TYR A 71 -5.22 6.27 -18.72
N ASP A 72 -5.44 5.19 -19.45
CA ASP A 72 -5.04 5.10 -20.85
C ASP A 72 -5.94 5.94 -21.77
N ALA A 73 -5.58 6.00 -23.06
CA ALA A 73 -6.36 6.73 -24.07
C ALA A 73 -7.80 6.21 -24.26
N LYS A 74 -8.14 5.03 -23.72
CA LYS A 74 -9.48 4.43 -23.72
C LYS A 74 -10.18 4.57 -22.36
N ALA A 75 -9.67 5.42 -21.47
CA ALA A 75 -10.15 5.64 -20.11
C ALA A 75 -10.13 4.37 -19.22
N ARG A 76 -9.23 3.42 -19.51
CA ARG A 76 -8.99 2.26 -18.64
C ARG A 76 -7.97 2.63 -17.58
N GLU A 77 -8.26 2.25 -16.34
CA GLU A 77 -7.37 2.48 -15.20
C GLU A 77 -6.09 1.64 -15.34
N ILE A 78 -4.93 2.29 -15.17
CA ILE A 78 -3.60 1.68 -15.14
C ILE A 78 -3.03 1.89 -13.74
N HIS A 79 -2.47 0.81 -13.17
CA HIS A 79 -1.74 0.86 -11.90
C HIS A 79 -0.26 0.60 -12.15
N SER A 80 0.56 1.61 -11.88
CA SER A 80 2.01 1.51 -11.93
C SER A 80 2.56 1.40 -10.51
N GLU A 81 3.20 0.28 -10.17
CA GLU A 81 3.81 0.10 -8.84
C GLU A 81 4.96 1.10 -8.67
N ILE A 82 4.91 1.91 -7.61
CA ILE A 82 5.95 2.90 -7.29
C ILE A 82 6.69 2.56 -5.98
N TYR A 83 6.14 1.63 -5.20
CA TYR A 83 6.75 1.18 -3.96
C TYR A 83 6.23 -0.20 -3.56
N ALA A 84 7.13 -1.03 -3.05
CA ALA A 84 6.77 -2.28 -2.41
C ALA A 84 7.66 -2.52 -1.18
N ARG A 85 7.03 -2.95 -0.09
CA ARG A 85 7.72 -3.45 1.10
C ARG A 85 7.00 -4.66 1.66
N ASP A 86 7.69 -5.78 1.65
CA ASP A 86 7.21 -7.04 2.20
C ASP A 86 7.73 -7.28 3.63
N LEU A 87 7.15 -8.29 4.30
CA LEU A 87 7.59 -8.81 5.60
C LEU A 87 7.68 -7.74 6.70
N ILE A 88 6.66 -6.91 6.83
CA ILE A 88 6.54 -5.92 7.91
C ILE A 88 5.90 -6.58 9.13
N TYR A 89 6.70 -6.94 10.13
CA TYR A 89 6.22 -7.65 11.31
C TYR A 89 5.52 -6.72 12.31
N GLY A 90 4.25 -7.05 12.61
CA GLY A 90 3.46 -6.37 13.63
C GLY A 90 2.89 -5.00 13.24
N PHE A 91 1.81 -4.62 13.92
CA PHE A 91 1.05 -3.39 13.63
C PHE A 91 1.85 -2.09 13.85
N GLU A 92 2.77 -2.07 14.81
CA GLU A 92 3.55 -0.86 15.09
C GLU A 92 4.45 -0.49 13.91
N ASN A 93 5.21 -1.46 13.41
CA ASN A 93 6.05 -1.28 12.23
C ASN A 93 5.21 -0.99 10.98
N LEU A 94 4.06 -1.66 10.82
CA LEU A 94 3.10 -1.35 9.76
C LEU A 94 2.69 0.13 9.78
N PHE A 95 2.31 0.65 10.95
CA PHE A 95 1.84 2.03 11.04
C PHE A 95 2.96 3.06 10.88
N LYS A 96 4.18 2.74 11.31
CA LYS A 96 5.36 3.57 11.03
C LYS A 96 5.59 3.64 9.53
N GLU A 97 5.65 2.49 8.87
CA GLU A 97 5.89 2.40 7.44
C GLU A 97 4.79 3.09 6.63
N LEU A 98 3.54 2.79 6.94
CA LEU A 98 2.39 3.40 6.29
C LEU A 98 2.38 4.92 6.41
N LYS A 99 2.76 5.45 7.59
CA LYS A 99 2.88 6.90 7.79
C LYS A 99 3.92 7.48 6.85
N GLU A 100 5.09 6.87 6.73
CA GLU A 100 6.15 7.32 5.83
C GLU A 100 5.70 7.27 4.35
N VAL A 101 5.03 6.18 3.93
CA VAL A 101 4.46 6.03 2.58
C VAL A 101 3.42 7.12 2.30
N ILE A 102 2.45 7.33 3.19
CA ILE A 102 1.43 8.38 3.03
C ILE A 102 2.07 9.77 2.85
N TYR A 103 3.15 10.05 3.57
CA TYR A 103 3.91 11.29 3.47
C TYR A 103 4.94 11.33 2.34
N GLY A 104 4.91 10.38 1.40
CA GLY A 104 5.63 10.47 0.13
C GLY A 104 6.95 9.71 0.07
N LYS A 105 7.24 8.82 1.03
CA LYS A 105 8.42 7.93 0.93
C LYS A 105 8.45 7.13 -0.37
N ASP A 106 7.28 6.65 -0.81
CA ASP A 106 7.08 5.90 -2.05
C ASP A 106 7.51 6.72 -3.29
N VAL A 107 7.10 7.99 -3.34
CA VAL A 107 7.42 8.93 -4.41
C VAL A 107 8.91 9.28 -4.43
N VAL A 108 9.55 9.47 -3.28
CA VAL A 108 10.99 9.79 -3.23
C VAL A 108 11.85 8.58 -3.62
N SER A 109 11.42 7.37 -3.24
CA SER A 109 12.14 6.16 -3.60
C SER A 109 12.12 5.86 -5.10
N SER A 110 11.04 6.19 -5.81
CA SER A 110 10.97 5.97 -7.26
C SER A 110 11.98 6.87 -8.00
N PHE A 111 12.06 8.16 -7.66
CA PHE A 111 13.05 9.08 -8.26
C PHE A 111 14.50 8.64 -8.04
N SER A 112 14.79 8.06 -6.87
CA SER A 112 16.14 7.60 -6.55
C SER A 112 16.57 6.45 -7.46
N THR A 113 15.61 5.62 -7.91
CA THR A 113 15.86 4.48 -8.80
C THR A 113 16.06 4.96 -10.24
N ASP A 114 15.22 5.90 -10.71
CA ASP A 114 15.35 6.50 -12.04
C ASP A 114 16.68 7.25 -12.25
N LEU A 115 17.21 7.88 -11.18
CA LEU A 115 18.52 8.54 -11.20
C LEU A 115 19.70 7.55 -11.29
N ILE A 116 19.54 6.32 -10.77
CA ILE A 116 20.57 5.28 -10.91
C ILE A 116 20.55 4.71 -12.34
N ASP A 117 19.36 4.50 -12.90
CA ASP A 117 19.20 3.95 -14.25
C ASP A 117 19.67 4.91 -15.34
N THR A 118 19.48 6.23 -15.15
CA THR A 118 19.99 7.25 -16.07
C THR A 118 21.52 7.37 -16.07
N ASN A 119 22.16 7.26 -14.90
CA ASN A 119 23.63 7.31 -14.80
C ASN A 119 24.33 6.06 -15.37
N ASN A 120 23.66 4.91 -15.44
CA ASN A 120 24.21 3.69 -16.05
C ASN A 120 24.15 3.69 -17.60
N MET A 121 23.40 4.60 -18.22
CA MET A 121 23.36 4.73 -19.68
C MET A 121 24.49 5.59 -20.26
N ASP A 122 25.13 6.44 -19.45
CA ASP A 122 26.19 7.34 -19.89
C ASP A 122 27.61 6.73 -19.87
N GLU A 123 27.79 5.52 -19.31
CA GLU A 123 29.09 4.82 -19.27
C GLU A 123 29.35 3.87 -20.47
N ILE A 124 28.44 3.79 -21.44
CA ILE A 124 28.63 3.02 -22.68
C ILE A 124 28.75 3.97 -23.88
N ARG A 125 29.91 4.62 -24.03
CA ARG A 125 30.34 5.27 -25.27
C ARG A 125 31.84 5.10 -25.51
#